data_AF-A0A813M9J5-F1
#
_entry.id   AF-A0A813M9J5-F1
#
_cell.length_a   1.000
_cell.length_b   1.000
_cell.length_c   1.000
_cell.angle_alpha   90.00
_cell.angle_beta   90.00
_cell.angle_gamma   90.00
#
_symmetry.space_group_name_H-M   'P 1'
#
loop_
_entity.id
_entity.type
_entity.pdbx_description
1 polymer ?
#
loop_
_entity_poly.entity_id
_entity_poly.type
_entity_poly.pdbx_seq_one_letter_code
_entity_poly.pdbx_strand_id
1 'polypeptide(L)'
;MTYLGVCRLNEENSLNRRLDIIVVPFSEYACALLYFTGSAHFNRSMRHLAAKLGLSLSEKSLNKNVIRKGKEKINVGEKIITNTEEDIFRILNIPYRMPEERDF
;
A
#
# COMPACT_ATOMS: atom_id res chain seq x y z
N MET A 1 -5.57 7.03 -10.94
CA MET A 1 -6.46 8.21 -10.78
C MET A 1 -7.07 8.15 -9.39
N THR A 2 -7.23 9.29 -8.72
CA THR A 2 -7.87 9.36 -7.40
C THR A 2 -8.96 10.42 -7.43
N TYR A 3 -10.17 10.05 -7.02
CA TYR A 3 -11.27 10.98 -6.74
C TYR A 3 -11.48 11.02 -5.23
N LEU A 4 -11.53 12.22 -4.67
CA LEU A 4 -11.81 12.48 -3.27
C LEU A 4 -13.01 13.41 -3.22
N GLY A 5 -14.10 12.96 -2.60
CA GLY A 5 -15.34 13.69 -2.63
C GLY A 5 -16.24 13.39 -1.46
N VAL A 6 -17.48 13.84 -1.59
CA VAL A 6 -18.54 13.62 -0.62
C VAL A 6 -19.72 13.01 -1.35
N CYS A 7 -20.28 11.92 -0.82
CA CYS A 7 -21.47 11.26 -1.32
C CYS A 7 -22.56 11.20 -0.25
N ARG A 8 -23.79 10.94 -0.68
CA ARG A 8 -24.96 10.72 0.18
C ARG A 8 -25.84 9.67 -0.48
N LEU A 9 -26.34 8.71 0.30
CA LEU A 9 -27.31 7.74 -0.18
C LEU A 9 -28.66 8.40 -0.45
N ASN A 10 -29.46 7.80 -1.33
CA ASN A 10 -30.78 8.30 -1.69
C ASN A 10 -31.86 7.78 -0.72
N GLU A 11 -31.62 7.92 0.58
CA GLU A 11 -32.54 7.53 1.66
C GLU A 11 -32.82 8.73 2.55
N GLU A 12 -34.02 8.78 3.12
CA GLU A 12 -34.42 9.84 4.04
C GLU A 12 -33.50 9.84 5.27
N ASN A 13 -33.05 11.03 5.70
CA ASN A 13 -32.07 11.23 6.79
C ASN A 13 -30.65 10.69 6.56
N SER A 14 -30.29 10.30 5.32
CA SER A 14 -28.90 9.96 4.99
C SER A 14 -27.95 11.12 5.19
N LEU A 15 -26.85 10.86 5.87
CA LEU A 15 -25.79 11.83 6.11
C LEU A 15 -24.78 11.85 4.95
N ASN A 16 -24.18 13.01 4.73
CA ASN A 16 -23.03 13.12 3.83
C ASN A 16 -21.85 12.31 4.39
N ARG A 17 -21.15 11.60 3.52
CA ARG A 17 -19.97 10.79 3.83
C ARG A 17 -18.84 11.11 2.87
N ARG A 18 -17.61 11.08 3.35
CA ARG A 18 -16.43 11.16 2.50
C ARG A 18 -16.34 9.88 1.65
N LEU A 19 -16.06 10.02 0.37
CA LEU A 19 -15.85 8.92 -0.56
C LEU A 19 -14.53 9.12 -1.30
N ASP A 20 -13.68 8.10 -1.21
CA ASP A 20 -12.39 8.06 -1.90
C ASP A 20 -12.44 6.91 -2.93
N ILE A 21 -12.29 7.23 -4.22
CA ILE A 21 -12.25 6.25 -5.31
C ILE A 21 -10.86 6.26 -5.91
N ILE A 22 -10.19 5.11 -5.92
CA ILE A 22 -8.86 4.96 -6.49
C ILE A 22 -8.91 3.95 -7.64
N VAL A 23 -8.39 4.35 -8.79
CA VAL A 23 -8.21 3.49 -9.98
C VAL A 23 -6.73 3.29 -10.22
N VAL A 24 -6.30 2.02 -10.19
CA VAL A 24 -4.92 1.59 -10.42
C VAL A 24 -4.86 0.54 -11.54
N PRO A 25 -3.73 0.44 -12.25
CA PRO A 25 -3.47 -0.70 -13.12
C PRO A 25 -3.46 -2.01 -12.34
N PHE A 26 -3.85 -3.12 -12.97
CA PHE A 26 -3.89 -4.43 -12.32
C PHE A 26 -2.53 -4.86 -11.74
N SER A 27 -1.42 -4.47 -12.38
CA SER A 27 -0.06 -4.74 -11.90
C SER A 27 0.32 -4.00 -10.61
N GLU A 28 -0.51 -3.07 -10.13
CA GLU A 28 -0.34 -2.35 -8.86
C GLU A 28 -1.36 -2.81 -7.81
N TYR A 29 -2.29 -3.71 -8.17
CA TYR A 29 -3.44 -4.08 -7.35
C TYR A 29 -3.04 -4.55 -5.95
N ALA A 30 -2.07 -5.47 -5.84
CA ALA A 30 -1.62 -5.99 -4.55
C ALA A 30 -1.05 -4.89 -3.62
N CYS A 31 -0.17 -4.03 -4.14
CA CYS A 31 0.41 -2.94 -3.36
C CYS A 31 -0.64 -1.88 -2.99
N ALA A 32 -1.57 -1.59 -3.89
CA ALA A 32 -2.64 -0.64 -3.65
C ALA A 32 -3.61 -1.17 -2.59
N LEU A 33 -4.01 -2.44 -2.70
CA LEU A 33 -4.88 -3.10 -1.72
C LEU A 33 -4.26 -3.07 -0.32
N LEU A 34 -2.99 -3.43 -0.20
CA LEU A 34 -2.25 -3.37 1.06
C LEU A 34 -2.24 -1.95 1.64
N TYR A 35 -1.93 -0.96 0.80
CA TYR A 35 -1.85 0.43 1.22
C TYR A 35 -3.19 0.99 1.70
N PHE A 36 -4.26 0.80 0.92
CA PHE A 36 -5.57 1.40 1.21
C PHE A 36 -6.37 0.62 2.24
N THR A 37 -6.04 -0.64 2.49
CA THR A 37 -6.53 -1.39 3.66
C THR A 37 -5.88 -0.84 4.94
N GLY A 38 -4.59 -0.53 4.91
CA GLY A 38 -3.88 0.03 6.05
C GLY A 38 -3.68 -0.98 7.20
N SER A 39 -3.56 -0.53 8.45
CA SER A 39 -3.66 0.86 8.94
C SER A 39 -2.48 1.77 8.52
N ALA A 40 -2.57 3.07 8.84
CA ALA A 40 -1.45 4.00 8.61
C ALA A 40 -0.18 3.62 9.40
N HIS A 41 -0.35 3.06 10.60
CA HIS A 41 0.76 2.54 11.40
C HIS A 41 1.36 1.29 10.76
N PHE A 42 0.52 0.32 10.38
CA PHE A 42 0.95 -0.90 9.69
C PHE A 42 1.74 -0.57 8.41
N ASN A 43 1.22 0.33 7.57
CA ASN A 43 1.90 0.79 6.36
C ASN A 43 3.29 1.40 6.63
N ARG A 44 3.43 2.21 7.69
CA ARG A 44 4.74 2.79 8.06
C ARG A 44 5.73 1.70 8.48
N SER A 45 5.28 0.74 9.29
CA SER A 45 6.10 -0.39 9.74
C SER A 45 6.53 -1.27 8.56
N MET A 46 5.62 -1.59 7.64
CA MET A 46 5.91 -2.37 6.43
C MET A 46 6.94 -1.67 5.54
N ARG A 47 6.80 -0.37 5.31
CA ARG A 47 7.79 0.41 4.53
C ARG A 47 9.15 0.48 5.22
N HIS A 48 9.15 0.59 6.56
CA HIS A 48 10.39 0.59 7.32
C HIS A 48 11.11 -0.75 7.24
N LEU A 49 10.39 -1.86 7.35
CA LEU A 49 10.93 -3.21 7.15
C LEU A 49 11.49 -3.38 5.73
N ALA A 50 10.72 -3.01 4.71
CA ALA A 50 11.19 -3.05 3.32
C ALA A 50 12.50 -2.27 3.13
N ALA A 51 12.62 -1.09 3.73
CA ALA A 51 13.84 -0.29 3.66
C ALA A 51 15.05 -0.99 4.33
N LYS A 52 14.84 -1.68 5.48
CA LYS A 52 15.89 -2.49 6.13
C LYS A 52 16.37 -3.65 5.25
N LEU A 53 15.49 -4.20 4.41
CA LEU A 53 15.80 -5.26 3.45
C LEU A 53 16.38 -4.74 2.12
N GLY A 54 16.72 -3.44 2.02
CA GLY A 54 17.21 -2.85 0.77
C GLY A 54 16.12 -2.67 -0.30
N LEU A 55 14.85 -2.86 0.06
CA LEU A 55 13.69 -2.73 -0.81
C LEU A 55 13.01 -1.36 -0.64
N SER A 56 12.00 -1.10 -1.48
CA SER A 56 11.12 0.06 -1.37
C SER A 56 9.68 -0.38 -1.62
N LEU A 57 8.81 -0.22 -0.61
CA LEU A 57 7.38 -0.44 -0.73
C LEU A 57 6.62 0.90 -0.84
N SER A 58 5.69 0.99 -1.79
CA SER A 58 4.71 2.08 -1.95
C SER A 58 3.33 1.49 -2.31
N GLU A 59 2.32 2.34 -2.48
CA GLU A 59 1.00 1.97 -2.99
C GLU A 59 1.04 1.42 -4.43
N LYS A 60 2.10 1.72 -5.20
CA LYS A 60 2.20 1.34 -6.61
C LYS A 60 3.04 0.09 -6.85
N SER A 61 4.06 -0.12 -6.02
CA SER A 61 5.01 -1.19 -6.24
C SER A 61 5.87 -1.54 -5.01
N LEU A 62 6.40 -2.75 -5.05
CA LEU A 62 7.56 -3.17 -4.29
C LEU A 62 8.76 -3.24 -5.22
N ASN A 63 9.86 -2.56 -4.88
CA ASN A 63 11.05 -2.49 -5.73
C ASN A 63 12.29 -3.02 -5.02
N LYS A 64 13.19 -3.66 -5.78
CA LYS A 64 14.55 -4.09 -5.38
C LYS A 64 15.62 -3.19 -6.00
N ASN A 65 16.88 -3.38 -5.60
CA ASN A 65 18.04 -2.64 -6.12
C ASN A 65 17.89 -1.11 -5.95
N VAL A 66 17.27 -0.69 -4.83
CA VAL A 66 17.01 0.71 -4.53
C VAL A 66 18.27 1.35 -3.95
N ILE A 67 18.78 2.40 -4.59
CA ILE A 67 19.96 3.11 -4.10
C ILE A 67 19.52 4.32 -3.29
N ARG A 68 20.06 4.44 -2.07
CA ARG A 68 19.76 5.53 -1.15
C ARG A 68 21.04 6.24 -0.70
N LYS A 69 20.96 7.57 -0.56
CA LYS A 69 21.95 8.37 0.17
C LYS A 69 21.26 8.96 1.39
N GLY A 70 21.53 8.38 2.56
CA GLY A 70 20.75 8.65 3.76
C GLY A 70 19.28 8.24 3.56
N LYS A 71 18.36 9.20 3.67
CA LYS A 71 16.90 8.96 3.49
C LYS A 71 16.43 9.16 2.04
N GLU A 72 17.25 9.78 1.20
CA GLU A 72 16.87 10.13 -0.18
C GLU A 72 17.08 8.93 -1.12
N LYS A 73 16.06 8.61 -1.92
CA LYS A 73 16.15 7.59 -2.98
C LYS A 73 16.73 8.23 -4.23
N ILE A 74 17.94 7.83 -4.60
CA ILE A 74 18.61 8.28 -5.83
C ILE A 74 18.21 7.39 -7.00
N ASN A 75 17.97 6.10 -6.75
CA ASN A 75 17.46 5.17 -7.74
C ASN A 75 16.25 4.44 -7.17
N VAL A 76 15.14 4.47 -7.92
CA VAL A 76 13.86 3.86 -7.56
C VAL A 76 13.91 2.32 -7.62
N GLY A 77 14.93 1.77 -8.30
CA GLY A 77 15.15 0.35 -8.45
C GLY A 77 14.24 -0.30 -9.48
N GLU A 78 14.18 -1.63 -9.43
CA GLU A 78 13.37 -2.44 -10.34
C GLU A 78 12.12 -2.95 -9.62
N LYS A 79 10.96 -2.87 -10.30
CA LYS A 79 9.70 -3.39 -9.77
C LYS A 79 9.75 -4.92 -9.66
N ILE A 80 9.34 -5.44 -8.51
CA ILE A 80 9.13 -6.86 -8.27
C ILE A 80 7.66 -7.17 -8.59
N ILE A 81 7.44 -8.27 -9.31
CA ILE A 81 6.09 -8.74 -9.62
C ILE A 81 5.44 -9.20 -8.30
N THR A 82 4.27 -8.65 -7.99
CA THR A 82 3.46 -8.96 -6.81
C THR A 82 2.02 -9.07 -7.25
N ASN A 83 1.49 -10.30 -7.33
CA ASN A 83 0.14 -10.54 -7.83
C ASN A 83 -0.88 -10.53 -6.68
N THR A 84 -0.46 -10.90 -5.48
CA THR A 84 -1.29 -10.88 -4.27
C THR A 84 -0.60 -10.16 -3.11
N GLU A 85 -1.35 -9.85 -2.04
CA GLU A 85 -0.75 -9.29 -0.83
C GLU A 85 0.26 -10.27 -0.22
N GLU A 86 -0.04 -11.58 -0.19
CA GLU A 86 0.82 -12.64 0.34
C GLU A 86 2.20 -12.67 -0.32
N ASP A 87 2.31 -12.33 -1.61
CA ASP A 87 3.60 -12.19 -2.30
C ASP A 87 4.47 -11.11 -1.63
N ILE A 88 3.87 -9.97 -1.25
CA ILE A 88 4.55 -8.87 -0.55
C ILE A 88 5.06 -9.36 0.81
N PHE A 89 4.22 -10.04 1.60
CA PHE A 89 4.62 -10.59 2.90
C PHE A 89 5.75 -11.62 2.77
N ARG A 90 5.68 -12.50 1.76
CA ARG A 90 6.72 -13.49 1.47
C ARG A 90 8.06 -12.83 1.12
N ILE A 91 8.05 -11.80 0.28
CA ILE A 91 9.28 -11.07 -0.09
C ILE A 91 9.86 -10.32 1.11
N LEU A 92 9.01 -9.79 1.99
CA LEU A 92 9.43 -9.13 3.23
C LEU A 92 9.77 -10.12 4.36
N ASN A 93 9.65 -11.42 4.10
CA ASN A 93 9.95 -12.51 5.03
C ASN A 93 9.23 -12.39 6.39
N ILE A 94 7.93 -12.11 6.34
CA ILE A 94 7.06 -12.05 7.52
C ILE A 94 5.80 -12.89 7.28
N PRO A 95 5.19 -13.44 8.34
CA PRO A 95 3.93 -14.16 8.21
C PRO A 95 2.83 -13.23 7.69
N TYR A 96 1.97 -13.76 6.82
CA TYR A 96 0.81 -13.04 6.33
C TYR A 96 -0.11 -12.65 7.47
N ARG A 97 -0.72 -11.46 7.38
CA ARG A 97 -1.68 -10.94 8.34
C ARG A 97 -2.97 -10.58 7.60
N MET A 98 -4.08 -11.10 8.10
CA MET A 98 -5.41 -10.74 7.61
C MET A 98 -5.69 -9.26 7.86
N PRO A 99 -6.54 -8.59 7.06
CA PRO A 99 -6.88 -7.18 7.23
C PRO A 99 -7.24 -6.77 8.66
N GLU A 100 -7.98 -7.62 9.37
CA GLU A 100 -8.44 -7.37 10.75
C GLU A 100 -7.30 -7.39 11.78
N GLU A 101 -6.16 -7.99 11.44
CA GLU A 101 -4.96 -8.05 12.30
C GLU A 101 -4.00 -6.87 12.06
N ARG A 102 -4.35 -5.91 11.19
CA ARG A 102 -3.46 -4.81 10.78
C ARG A 102 -3.72 -3.50 11.54
N ASP A 103 -4.64 -3.51 12.49
CA ASP A 103 -4.96 -2.36 13.34
C ASP A 103 -4.23 -2.46 14.67
N PHE A 104 -3.21 -1.61 14.85
CA PHE A 104 -2.34 -1.50 16.03
C PHE A 104 -2.19 -0.03 16.43
#